data_AF-A0A1F9C9C8-F1
#
_entry.id   AF-A0A1F9C9C8-F1
#
_cell.length_a   1.000
_cell.length_b   1.000
_cell.length_c   1.000
_cell.angle_alpha   90.00
_cell.angle_beta   90.00
_cell.angle_gamma   90.00
#
_symmetry.space_group_name_H-M   'P 1'
#
loop_
_entity.id
_entity.type
_entity.pdbx_description
1 polymer ?
#
loop_
_entity_poly.entity_id
_entity_poly.type
_entity_poly.pdbx_seq_one_letter_code
_entity_poly.pdbx_strand_id
1 'polypeptide(L)' 'MAEKKFNKDMVIGEVLKVNPEAIKVIQKYFGQGCFTCPGMNMESISFGAMMHNIDPEVIVKELNEID' A
#
# COMPACT_ATOMS: atom_id res chain seq x y z
N MET A 1 -19.70 -7.82 -8.80
CA MET A 1 -18.26 -7.82 -8.47
C MET A 1 -18.08 -6.65 -7.53
N ALA A 2 -17.70 -6.89 -6.27
CA ALA A 2 -17.46 -5.77 -5.36
C ALA A 2 -16.34 -4.90 -5.96
N GLU A 3 -16.62 -3.63 -6.19
CA GLU A 3 -15.61 -2.67 -6.62
C GLU A 3 -14.55 -2.58 -5.51
N LYS A 4 -13.33 -3.05 -5.80
CA LYS A 4 -12.21 -2.93 -4.85
C LYS A 4 -11.89 -1.45 -4.71
N LYS A 5 -12.01 -0.92 -3.49
CA LYS A 5 -11.72 0.48 -3.15
C LYS A 5 -10.25 0.82 -3.34
N PHE A 6 -9.36 -0.12 -3.05
CA PHE A 6 -7.92 0.02 -3.28
C PHE A 6 -7.48 -0.78 -4.50
N ASN A 7 -6.55 -0.24 -5.28
CA ASN A 7 -5.88 -0.92 -6.39
C ASN A 7 -4.37 -0.63 -6.38
N LYS A 8 -3.59 -1.42 -7.13
CA LYS A 8 -2.11 -1.37 -7.08
C LYS A 8 -1.49 -0.10 -7.67
N ASP A 9 -2.26 0.66 -8.45
CA ASP A 9 -1.79 1.88 -9.10
C ASP A 9 -1.98 3.11 -8.19
N MET A 10 -2.68 2.96 -7.06
CA MET A 10 -2.84 4.02 -6.07
C MET A 10 -1.52 4.36 -5.38
N VAL A 11 -1.33 5.65 -5.11
CA VAL A 11 -0.20 6.16 -4.33
C VAL A 11 -0.37 5.76 -2.87
N ILE A 12 0.68 5.27 -2.23
CA ILE A 12 0.64 4.82 -0.83
C ILE A 12 0.19 5.95 0.10
N GLY A 13 0.69 7.17 -0.11
CA GLY A 13 0.26 8.36 0.63
C GLY A 13 -1.23 8.69 0.49
N GLU A 14 -1.86 8.36 -0.63
CA GLU A 14 -3.31 8.51 -0.82
C GLU A 14 -4.08 7.41 -0.10
N VAL A 15 -3.60 6.17 -0.19
CA VAL A 15 -4.17 5.02 0.53
C VAL A 15 -4.22 5.30 2.03
N LEU A 16 -3.15 5.83 2.62
CA LEU A 16 -3.09 6.20 4.05
C LEU A 16 -4.04 7.34 4.42
N LYS A 17 -4.30 8.29 3.50
CA LYS A 17 -5.29 9.36 3.71
C LYS A 17 -6.72 8.83 3.66
N VAL A 18 -6.98 7.85 2.79
CA VAL A 18 -8.29 7.22 2.64
C VAL A 18 -8.61 6.31 3.82
N ASN A 19 -7.64 5.54 4.29
CA ASN A 19 -7.79 4.67 5.46
C ASN A 19 -6.49 4.68 6.31
N PRO A 20 -6.47 5.38 7.46
CA PRO A 20 -5.31 5.40 8.34
C PRO A 20 -4.87 4.01 8.86
N GLU A 21 -5.78 3.03 8.94
CA GLU A 21 -5.45 1.65 9.35
C GLU A 21 -4.58 0.92 8.31
N ALA A 22 -4.56 1.40 7.06
CA ALA A 22 -3.68 0.89 6.01
C ALA A 22 -2.19 0.98 6.38
N ILE A 23 -1.82 1.84 7.34
CA ILE A 23 -0.46 1.93 7.86
C ILE A 23 0.07 0.57 8.34
N LYS A 24 -0.78 -0.26 8.96
CA LYS A 24 -0.39 -1.59 9.47
C LYS A 24 -0.09 -2.55 8.33
N VAL A 25 -0.90 -2.52 7.27
CA VAL A 25 -0.72 -3.35 6.08
C VAL A 25 0.54 -2.94 5.32
N ILE A 26 0.70 -1.64 5.06
CA ILE A 26 1.89 -1.10 4.39
C ILE A 26 3.16 -1.42 5.19
N GLN A 27 3.14 -1.24 6.51
CA GLN A 27 4.29 -1.56 7.38
C GLN A 27 4.63 -3.05 7.40
N LYS A 28 3.62 -3.93 7.35
CA LYS A 28 3.79 -5.39 7.29
C LYS A 28 4.55 -5.82 6.04
N TYR A 29 4.26 -5.22 4.89
CA TYR A 29 4.87 -5.60 3.62
C TYR A 29 6.17 -4.82 3.31
N PHE A 30 6.18 -3.50 3.48
CA PHE A 30 7.35 -2.67 3.13
C PHE A 30 8.31 -2.42 4.31
N GLY A 31 7.95 -2.90 5.51
CA GLY A 31 8.76 -2.77 6.71
C GLY A 31 8.65 -1.39 7.37
N GLN A 32 9.28 -1.26 8.55
CA GLN A 32 9.21 -0.02 9.35
C GLN A 32 9.95 1.17 8.72
N GLY A 33 10.96 0.91 7.88
CA GLY A 33 11.73 1.95 7.17
C GLY A 33 10.99 2.56 5.97
N CYS A 34 9.85 1.99 5.54
CA CYS A 34 9.05 2.53 4.45
C CYS A 34 8.61 3.98 4.75
N PHE A 35 8.27 4.28 6.01
CA PHE A 35 7.82 5.62 6.44
C PHE A 35 8.92 6.66 6.53
N THR A 36 10.19 6.24 6.47
CA THR A 36 11.33 7.17 6.41
C THR A 36 11.78 7.43 4.97
N CYS A 37 11.23 6.72 3.99
CA CYS A 37 11.52 6.96 2.58
C CYS A 37 10.73 8.19 2.10
N PRO A 38 11.39 9.26 1.62
CA PRO A 38 10.69 10.42 1.08
C PRO A 38 9.81 10.06 -0.14
N GLY A 39 10.12 8.96 -0.83
CA GLY A 39 9.37 8.45 -1.98
C GLY A 39 8.03 7.80 -1.62
N MET A 40 7.81 7.35 -0.38
CA MET A 40 6.62 6.58 -0.02
C MET A 40 5.32 7.35 -0.20
N ASN A 41 5.34 8.66 0.03
CA ASN A 41 4.16 9.51 -0.19
C ASN A 41 3.87 9.80 -1.68
N MET A 42 4.74 9.38 -2.60
CA MET A 42 4.65 9.67 -4.04
C MET A 42 4.70 8.41 -4.91
N GLU A 43 5.00 7.24 -4.35
CA GLU A 43 5.09 5.98 -5.09
C GLU A 43 3.77 5.20 -5.05
N SER A 44 3.50 4.44 -6.12
CA SER A 44 2.37 3.51 -6.17
C SER A 44 2.65 2.25 -5.35
N ILE A 45 1.59 1.56 -4.93
CA ILE A 45 1.72 0.25 -4.27
C ILE A 45 2.49 -0.73 -5.17
N SER A 46 2.23 -0.72 -6.49
CA SER A 46 2.92 -1.55 -7.47
C SER A 46 4.42 -1.29 -7.53
N PHE A 47 4.84 -0.02 -7.48
CA PHE A 47 6.25 0.34 -7.50
C PHE A 47 6.94 -0.02 -6.17
N GLY A 48 6.33 0.30 -5.03
CA GLY A 48 6.86 -0.09 -3.72
C GLY A 48 7.00 -1.62 -3.59
N ALA A 49 6.01 -2.36 -4.07
CA ALA A 49 6.05 -3.82 -4.10
C ALA A 49 7.18 -4.36 -5.00
N MET A 50 7.40 -3.75 -6.17
CA MET A 50 8.52 -4.10 -7.06
C MET A 50 9.87 -3.88 -6.38
N MET A 51 10.07 -2.73 -5.73
CA MET A 51 11.32 -2.38 -5.04
C MET A 51 11.63 -3.32 -3.86
N HIS A 52 10.60 -3.89 -3.25
CA HIS A 52 10.70 -4.81 -2.12
C HIS A 52 10.53 -6.29 -2.53
N ASN A 53 10.41 -6.58 -3.83
CA ASN A 53 10.22 -7.92 -4.39
C ASN A 53 8.99 -8.66 -3.81
N ILE A 54 7.86 -7.95 -3.73
CA ILE A 54 6.56 -8.39 -3.21
C ILE A 54 5.54 -8.34 -4.33
N ASP A 55 4.54 -9.23 -4.30
CA ASP A 55 3.39 -9.16 -5.20
C ASP A 55 2.44 -8.02 -4.75
N PRO A 56 2.20 -6.97 -5.55
CA PRO A 56 1.30 -5.90 -5.14
C PRO A 56 -0.15 -6.37 -4.91
N GLU A 57 -0.59 -7.46 -5.54
CA GLU A 57 -1.95 -7.97 -5.38
C GLU A 57 -2.22 -8.47 -3.95
N VAL A 58 -1.20 -8.98 -3.23
CA VAL A 58 -1.39 -9.41 -1.83
C VAL A 58 -1.63 -8.22 -0.91
N ILE A 59 -0.96 -7.10 -1.18
CA ILE A 59 -1.09 -5.85 -0.43
C ILE A 59 -2.47 -5.26 -0.69
N VAL A 60 -2.85 -5.14 -1.97
CA VAL A 60 -4.17 -4.64 -2.37
C VAL A 60 -5.29 -5.48 -1.78
N LYS A 61 -5.15 -6.81 -1.76
CA LYS A 61 -6.14 -7.69 -1.17
C LYS A 61 -6.32 -7.38 0.32
N GLU A 62 -5.24 -7.33 1.09
CA GLU A 62 -5.31 -7.07 2.53
C GLU A 62 -5.80 -5.64 2.84
N LEU A 63 -5.45 -4.66 2.01
CA LEU A 63 -6.00 -3.30 2.11
C LEU A 63 -7.51 -3.25 1.92
N ASN A 64 -8.06 -4.06 1.01
CA ASN A 64 -9.51 -4.15 0.81
C ASN A 64 -10.21 -5.04 1.87
N GLU A 65 -9.49 -5.80 2.68
CA GLU A 65 -10.05 -6.59 3.79
C GLU A 65 -10.21 -5.76 5.08
N ILE A 66 -9.48 -4.65 5.19
CA ILE A 66 -9.56 -3.71 6.32
C ILE A 66 -10.45 -2.49 6.03
N ASP A 67 -11.16 -2.49 4.89
CA ASP A 67 -12.13 -1.47 4.53
C ASP A 67 -13.54 -1.75 5.08
#